data_AF-A0A810DUM5-F1
#
_entry.id   AF-A0A810DUM5-F1
#
_cell.length_a   1.000
_cell.length_b   1.000
_cell.length_c   1.000
_cell.angle_alpha   90.00
_cell.angle_beta   90.00
_cell.angle_gamma   90.00
#
_symmetry.space_group_name_H-M   'P 1'
#
loop_
_entity.id
_entity.type
_entity.pdbx_description
1 polymer ?
#
loop_
_entity_poly.entity_id
_entity_poly.type
_entity_poly.pdbx_seq_one_letter_code
_entity_poly.pdbx_strand_id
1 'polypeptide(L)'
;MHHDSYGAREALHEGDSIVWTTLETGGTRYAALFNTGETPLDYAILPEQIGFTGWTGGMELWSRQPAVVRDGCLTATVPPHGVRLYRF
;
A
#
# COMPACT_ATOMS: atom_id res chain seq x y z
N MET A 1 -1.69 -18.80 7.42
CA MET A 1 -0.56 -18.69 8.36
C MET A 1 0.00 -17.29 8.21
N HIS A 2 -0.19 -16.45 9.22
CA HIS A 2 0.34 -15.09 9.32
C HIS A 2 1.75 -15.23 9.92
N HIS A 3 2.80 -14.98 9.14
CA HIS A 3 4.19 -14.99 9.65
C HIS A 3 4.52 -13.56 10.13
N ASP A 4 4.88 -13.43 11.41
CA ASP A 4 5.62 -12.36 12.09
C ASP A 4 5.80 -10.99 11.41
N SER A 5 4.69 -10.28 11.16
CA SER A 5 4.70 -8.85 10.86
C SER A 5 4.52 -8.06 12.15
N TYR A 6 5.55 -7.31 12.55
CA TYR A 6 5.48 -6.39 13.69
C TYR A 6 5.07 -5.00 13.17
N GLY A 7 4.20 -4.29 13.92
CA GLY A 7 3.97 -2.86 13.67
C GLY A 7 2.98 -2.51 12.57
N ALA A 8 1.93 -3.31 12.36
CA ALA A 8 0.80 -2.88 11.54
C ALA A 8 0.28 -1.52 12.04
N ARG A 9 0.44 -0.49 11.20
CA ARG A 9 0.03 0.87 11.51
C ARG A 9 -0.86 1.39 10.39
N GLU A 10 -1.98 2.01 10.78
CA GLU A 10 -2.73 2.93 9.93
C GLU A 10 -1.81 4.11 9.61
N ALA A 11 -1.30 4.11 8.38
CA ALA A 11 -0.29 5.05 7.93
C ALA A 11 -0.96 6.34 7.42
N LEU A 12 -2.10 6.19 6.75
CA LEU A 12 -2.94 7.26 6.23
C LEU A 12 -4.42 6.88 6.34
N HIS A 13 -5.25 7.86 6.69
CA HIS A 13 -6.70 7.73 6.66
C HIS A 13 -7.31 9.09 6.31
N GLU A 14 -7.82 9.22 5.09
CA GLU A 14 -8.37 10.46 4.55
C GLU A 14 -9.65 10.16 3.76
N GLY A 15 -10.80 10.59 4.31
CA GLY A 15 -12.10 10.28 3.71
C GLY A 15 -12.32 8.78 3.57
N ASP A 16 -12.55 8.32 2.33
CA ASP A 16 -12.77 6.92 1.99
C ASP A 16 -11.47 6.11 1.75
N SER A 17 -10.31 6.75 1.96
CA SER A 17 -9.00 6.15 1.79
C SER A 17 -8.42 5.70 3.12
N ILE A 18 -8.01 4.44 3.22
CA ILE A 18 -7.26 3.91 4.36
C ILE A 18 -6.02 3.18 3.82
N VAL A 19 -4.86 3.48 4.38
CA VAL A 19 -3.60 2.81 4.05
C VAL A 19 -2.99 2.20 5.30
N TRP A 20 -2.75 0.89 5.26
CA TRP A 20 -2.03 0.17 6.30
C TRP A 20 -0.65 -0.22 5.82
N THR A 21 0.34 -0.12 6.70
CA THR A 21 1.70 -0.61 6.43
C THR A 21 2.19 -1.56 7.49
N THR A 22 3.04 -2.50 7.07
CA THR A 22 3.79 -3.38 7.97
C THR A 22 5.25 -3.44 7.54
N LEU A 23 6.14 -3.62 8.52
CA LEU A 23 7.56 -3.85 8.30
C LEU A 23 7.92 -5.21 8.91
N GLU A 24 8.45 -6.11 8.10
CA GLU A 24 8.94 -7.41 8.57
C GLU A 24 10.44 -7.35 8.90
N THR A 25 10.85 -8.21 9.83
CA THR A 25 12.26 -8.50 10.09
C THR A 25 12.94 -8.98 8.80
N GLY A 26 13.91 -8.21 8.30
CA GLY A 26 14.56 -8.45 7.00
C GLY A 26 14.36 -7.33 5.97
N GLY A 27 13.59 -6.29 6.30
CA GLY A 27 13.45 -5.09 5.48
C GLY A 27 12.33 -5.17 4.42
N THR A 28 11.62 -6.30 4.35
CA THR A 28 10.41 -6.43 3.54
C THR A 28 9.33 -5.53 4.10
N ARG A 29 8.66 -4.79 3.21
CA ARG A 29 7.63 -3.82 3.56
C ARG A 29 6.33 -4.17 2.86
N TYR A 30 5.20 -3.96 3.52
CA TYR A 30 3.90 -4.17 2.91
C TYR A 30 3.05 -2.91 3.03
N ALA A 31 2.25 -2.66 2.00
CA ALA A 31 1.26 -1.59 1.98
C ALA A 31 -0.08 -2.14 1.49
N ALA A 32 -1.13 -1.97 2.27
CA ALA A 32 -2.50 -2.31 1.91
C ALA A 32 -3.30 -1.02 1.74
N LEU A 33 -3.82 -0.80 0.53
CA LEU A 33 -4.60 0.39 0.16
C LEU A 33 -6.07 -0.03 0.08
N PHE A 34 -6.91 0.57 0.92
CA PHE A 34 -8.33 0.25 1.02
C PHE A 34 -9.17 1.43 0.54
N ASN A 35 -10.15 1.13 -0.30
CA ASN A 35 -11.21 2.08 -0.64
C ASN A 35 -12.48 1.65 0.10
N THR A 36 -12.91 2.44 1.08
CA THR A 36 -14.14 2.18 1.84
C THR A 36 -15.35 2.96 1.32
N GLY A 37 -15.17 3.68 0.22
CA GLY A 37 -16.20 4.49 -0.42
C GLY A 37 -16.94 3.78 -1.53
N GLU A 38 -17.85 4.52 -2.16
CA GLU A 38 -18.76 4.02 -3.20
C GLU A 38 -18.26 4.26 -4.64
N THR A 39 -17.15 5.01 -4.80
CA THR A 39 -16.56 5.32 -6.11
C THR A 39 -15.10 4.86 -6.18
N PRO A 40 -14.56 4.54 -7.37
CA PRO A 40 -13.13 4.23 -7.51
C PRO A 40 -12.24 5.34 -6.93
N LEU A 41 -11.17 4.94 -6.25
CA LEU A 41 -10.17 5.87 -5.70
C LEU A 41 -8.84 5.68 -6.41
N ASP A 42 -8.28 6.80 -6.86
CA ASP A 42 -6.94 6.88 -7.41
C ASP A 42 -5.95 7.28 -6.32
N TYR A 43 -4.94 6.45 -6.14
CA TYR A 43 -3.87 6.65 -5.19
C TYR A 43 -2.62 7.19 -5.89
N ALA A 44 -2.01 8.18 -5.27
CA ALA A 44 -0.65 8.65 -5.55
C ALA A 44 0.05 8.86 -4.21
N ILE A 45 0.70 7.82 -3.70
CA ILE A 45 1.28 7.82 -2.36
C ILE A 45 2.79 8.02 -2.47
N LEU A 46 3.33 9.03 -1.79
CA LEU A 46 4.75 9.15 -1.52
C LEU A 46 5.15 8.18 -0.40
N PRO A 47 6.35 7.57 -0.46
CA PRO A 47 6.76 6.58 0.51
C PRO A 47 6.79 7.16 1.94
N GLU A 48 7.17 8.43 2.10
CA GLU A 48 7.25 9.09 3.41
C GLU A 48 5.88 9.28 4.06
N GLN A 49 4.81 9.42 3.27
CA GLN A 49 3.43 9.51 3.78
C GLN A 49 3.01 8.25 4.53
N ILE A 50 3.59 7.11 4.16
CA ILE A 50 3.27 5.82 4.76
C ILE A 50 4.41 5.26 5.62
N GLY A 51 5.40 6.10 5.97
CA GLY A 51 6.51 5.73 6.84
C GLY A 51 7.61 4.91 6.16
N PHE A 52 7.67 4.90 4.83
CA PHE A 52 8.74 4.29 4.05
C PHE A 52 9.80 5.34 3.67
N THR A 53 11.04 4.89 3.44
CA THR A 53 12.18 5.75 3.06
C THR A 53 12.50 5.72 1.56
N GLY A 54 11.51 5.37 0.73
CA GLY A 54 11.66 5.18 -0.72
C GLY A 54 11.03 3.88 -1.22
N TRP A 55 10.73 3.81 -2.52
CA TRP A 55 10.24 2.59 -3.16
C TRP A 55 11.40 1.70 -3.58
N THR A 56 11.44 0.47 -3.05
CA THR A 56 12.15 -0.65 -3.67
C THR A 56 11.22 -1.24 -4.73
N GLY A 57 11.73 -1.95 -5.75
CA GLY A 57 10.86 -2.56 -6.75
C GLY A 57 9.79 -3.43 -6.07
N GLY A 58 8.51 -3.13 -6.30
CA GLY A 58 7.39 -3.75 -5.59
C GLY A 58 6.57 -4.70 -6.44
N MET A 59 5.75 -5.51 -5.78
CA MET A 59 4.80 -6.43 -6.40
C MET A 59 3.42 -6.28 -5.78
N GLU A 60 2.39 -6.12 -6.59
CA GLU A 60 1.00 -6.26 -6.15
C GLU A 60 0.69 -7.75 -6.01
N LEU A 61 0.37 -8.20 -4.81
CA LEU A 61 0.38 -9.61 -4.43
C LEU A 61 -0.79 -10.41 -5.04
N TRP A 62 -1.93 -9.78 -5.30
CA TRP A 62 -3.10 -10.48 -5.84
C TRP A 62 -2.99 -10.72 -7.35
N SER A 63 -2.64 -9.69 -8.10
CA SER A 63 -2.46 -9.71 -9.56
C SER A 63 -1.08 -10.21 -9.99
N ARG A 64 -0.11 -10.24 -9.06
CA ARG A 64 1.29 -10.52 -9.32
C ARG A 64 1.89 -9.62 -10.40
N GLN A 65 1.40 -8.38 -10.48
CA GLN A 65 1.95 -7.35 -11.35
C GLN A 65 2.92 -6.44 -10.58
N PRO A 66 3.98 -5.94 -11.21
CA PRO A 66 4.87 -4.99 -10.58
C PRO A 66 4.13 -3.75 -10.08
N ALA A 67 4.55 -3.23 -8.92
CA ALA A 67 4.06 -1.96 -8.42
C ALA A 67 4.43 -0.85 -9.41
N VAL A 68 3.46 -0.01 -9.74
CA VAL A 68 3.68 1.12 -10.65
C VAL A 68 4.07 2.33 -9.81
N VAL A 69 5.30 2.79 -10.00
CA VAL A 69 5.80 4.02 -9.38
C VAL A 69 6.00 5.06 -10.47
N ARG A 70 5.36 6.22 -10.33
CA ARG A 70 5.47 7.37 -11.25
C ARG A 70 5.72 8.64 -10.44
N ASP A 71 6.70 9.44 -10.86
CA ASP A 71 7.07 10.68 -10.19
C ASP A 71 7.34 10.52 -8.67
N GLY A 72 7.88 9.36 -8.29
CA GLY A 72 8.17 9.02 -6.88
C GLY A 72 6.97 8.50 -6.08
N CYS A 73 5.78 8.43 -6.68
CA CYS A 73 4.56 7.96 -6.02
C CYS A 73 4.18 6.54 -6.43
N LEU A 74 3.75 5.71 -5.49
CA LEU A 74 3.00 4.49 -5.79
C LEU A 74 1.64 4.88 -6.37
N THR A 75 1.38 4.47 -7.60
CA THR A 75 0.12 4.77 -8.31
C THR A 75 -0.75 3.53 -8.41
N ALA A 76 -2.01 3.63 -7.99
CA ALA A 76 -2.96 2.53 -8.08
C ALA A 76 -4.40 3.05 -8.12
N THR A 77 -5.28 2.37 -8.85
CA THR A 77 -6.72 2.58 -8.75
C THR A 77 -7.32 1.42 -7.96
N VAL A 78 -8.07 1.75 -6.90
CA VAL A 78 -8.77 0.79 -6.06
C VAL A 78 -10.28 0.95 -6.29
N PRO A 79 -10.99 -0.09 -6.78
CA PRO A 79 -12.44 -0.02 -6.96
C PRO A 79 -13.17 0.19 -5.63
N PRO A 80 -14.44 0.63 -5.65
CA PRO A 80 -15.27 0.75 -4.44
C PRO A 80 -15.22 -0.52 -3.59
N HIS A 81 -15.11 -0.35 -2.27
CA HIS A 81 -15.01 -1.45 -1.30
C HIS A 81 -13.81 -2.40 -1.56
N GLY A 82 -12.85 -1.96 -2.36
CA GLY A 82 -11.73 -2.76 -2.84
C GLY A 82 -10.47 -2.60 -2.01
N VAL A 83 -9.52 -3.50 -2.26
CA VAL A 83 -8.17 -3.45 -1.67
C VAL A 83 -7.10 -3.81 -2.70
N ARG A 84 -5.94 -3.17 -2.58
CA ARG A 84 -4.68 -3.60 -3.24
C ARG A 84 -3.63 -3.85 -2.18
N LEU A 85 -2.86 -4.93 -2.34
CA LEU A 85 -1.82 -5.31 -1.39
C LEU A 85 -0.49 -5.39 -2.09
N TYR A 86 0.47 -4.61 -1.61
CA TYR A 86 1.81 -4.54 -2.16
C TYR A 86 2.84 -5.09 -1.19
N ARG A 87 3.88 -5.71 -1.75
CA ARG A 87 5.12 -6.06 -1.07
C ARG A 87 6.27 -5.34 -1.77
N PHE A 88 7.15 -4.73 -0.96
CA PHE A 88 8.33 -3.98 -1.36
C PHE A 88 9.59 -4.51 -0.69
#